data_AF-A0A9C7PKI1-F1
#
_entry.id   AF-A0A9C7PKI1-F1
#
_cell.length_a   1.000
_cell.length_b   1.000
_cell.length_c   1.000
_cell.angle_alpha   90.00
_cell.angle_beta   90.00
_cell.angle_gamma   90.00
#
_symmetry.space_group_name_H-M   'P 1'
#
loop_
_entity.id
_entity.type
_entity.pdbx_description
1 polymer ?
#
loop_
_entity_poly.entity_id
_entity_poly.type
_entity_poly.pdbx_seq_one_letter_code
_entity_poly.pdbx_strand_id
1 'polypeptide(L)'
;MITFSELYHVHYLHPQHRRFVDCTESLSECYDGGHTRVWVPGATTDSLFSTPDQPTDLLTMQLEAFGLDPAQYEGKVDEIQAAIRVAKRELEKTEPYYGNFTDEELTDVIQTNIFPNAIVTYQPEMLWFMRLRPHATDPNQCYLDKLSFERFPNSEEQRFLEGTDNLKEKRSESAGKSGRPEWESFDYSDVIAGKATMTDTIDQDLSLLAHAQQGMHSEGFQGCWLNEIECRVSHFHEELERQVTAGD
;
A
#
# COMPACT_ATOMS: atom_id res chain seq x y z
N MET A 1 11.69 -6.73 7.99
CA MET A 1 10.71 -7.00 6.92
C MET A 1 9.37 -7.45 7.46
N ILE A 2 9.28 -7.76 8.76
CA ILE A 2 8.00 -8.03 9.43
C ILE A 2 7.01 -6.91 9.06
N THR A 3 7.35 -5.65 9.35
CA THR A 3 6.48 -4.45 9.34
C THR A 3 5.62 -4.14 8.11
N PHE A 4 5.89 -4.75 6.95
CA PHE A 4 5.05 -4.59 5.76
C PHE A 4 4.29 -5.89 5.41
N SER A 5 4.25 -6.86 6.30
CA SER A 5 3.67 -8.19 6.07
C SER A 5 2.52 -8.49 7.04
N GLU A 6 2.34 -7.70 8.08
CA GLU A 6 1.21 -7.78 9.00
C GLU A 6 0.08 -6.81 8.60
N LEU A 7 -1.13 -7.13 9.06
CA LEU A 7 -2.30 -6.26 8.88
C LEU A 7 -2.98 -5.92 10.21
N TYR A 8 -2.55 -6.51 11.34
CA TYR A 8 -3.22 -6.35 12.64
C TYR A 8 -3.25 -4.89 13.13
N HIS A 9 -2.22 -4.10 12.78
CA HIS A 9 -2.10 -2.71 13.23
C HIS A 9 -2.88 -1.74 12.35
N VAL A 10 -3.34 -2.16 11.18
CA VAL A 10 -3.81 -1.27 10.12
C VAL A 10 -5.00 -0.42 10.58
N HIS A 11 -5.95 -1.00 11.31
CA HIS A 11 -7.11 -0.26 11.83
C HIS A 11 -6.75 0.82 12.86
N TYR A 12 -5.60 0.70 13.52
CA TYR A 12 -5.15 1.63 14.56
C TYR A 12 -4.13 2.65 14.04
N LEU A 13 -3.20 2.22 13.19
CA LEU A 13 -2.10 3.03 12.71
C LEU A 13 -2.46 3.81 11.44
N HIS A 14 -3.30 3.24 10.58
CA HIS A 14 -3.70 3.81 9.29
C HIS A 14 -5.20 4.14 9.28
N PRO A 15 -5.66 5.13 10.06
CA PRO A 15 -7.09 5.48 10.12
C PRO A 15 -7.68 5.84 8.76
N GLN A 16 -6.83 6.22 7.79
CA GLN A 16 -7.23 6.47 6.42
C GLN A 16 -7.74 5.22 5.69
N HIS A 17 -7.23 4.01 5.96
CA HIS A 17 -7.59 2.79 5.23
C HIS A 17 -9.08 2.47 5.32
N ARG A 18 -9.68 2.64 6.51
CA ARG A 18 -11.13 2.49 6.75
C ARG A 18 -12.01 3.20 5.71
N ARG A 19 -11.50 4.29 5.14
CA ARG A 19 -12.26 5.16 4.26
C ARG A 19 -12.21 4.76 2.80
N PHE A 20 -11.36 3.82 2.36
CA PHE A 20 -11.25 3.46 0.93
C PHE A 20 -10.84 2.01 0.64
N VAL A 21 -10.47 1.23 1.66
CA VAL A 21 -10.14 -0.19 1.55
C VAL A 21 -10.75 -0.98 2.70
N ASP A 22 -10.94 -2.28 2.49
CA ASP A 22 -11.32 -3.23 3.53
C ASP A 22 -10.12 -4.11 3.90
N CYS A 23 -9.49 -3.82 5.03
CA CYS A 23 -8.36 -4.62 5.52
C CYS A 23 -8.82 -5.87 6.28
N THR A 24 -10.06 -5.89 6.75
CA THR A 24 -10.66 -7.03 7.46
C THR A 24 -10.88 -8.20 6.52
N GLU A 25 -11.42 -7.94 5.32
CA GLU A 25 -11.66 -8.96 4.28
C GLU A 25 -10.45 -9.15 3.34
N SER A 26 -9.25 -8.80 3.80
CA SER A 26 -8.04 -9.01 3.03
C SER A 26 -7.71 -10.50 2.85
N LEU A 27 -7.19 -10.86 1.68
CA LEU A 27 -6.77 -12.22 1.37
C LEU A 27 -5.26 -12.30 1.31
N SER A 28 -4.66 -13.14 2.17
CA SER A 28 -3.24 -13.44 2.14
C SER A 28 -2.95 -14.74 1.40
N GLU A 29 -1.96 -14.70 0.51
CA GLU A 29 -1.47 -15.84 -0.25
C GLU A 29 0.02 -16.04 0.02
N CYS A 30 0.43 -17.29 0.21
CA CYS A 30 1.83 -17.68 0.36
C CYS A 30 2.24 -18.56 -0.82
N TYR A 31 3.42 -18.30 -1.38
CA TYR A 31 3.98 -19.04 -2.50
C TYR A 31 5.34 -19.62 -2.13
N ASP A 32 5.76 -20.65 -2.86
CA ASP A 32 7.08 -21.25 -2.72
C ASP A 32 8.20 -20.21 -2.79
N GLY A 33 9.30 -20.44 -2.07
CA GLY A 33 10.45 -19.52 -2.02
C GLY A 33 10.21 -18.27 -1.15
N GLY A 34 9.27 -18.33 -0.21
CA GLY A 34 9.04 -17.26 0.78
C GLY A 34 8.31 -16.03 0.23
N HIS A 35 7.81 -16.08 -1.01
CA HIS A 35 7.03 -14.99 -1.59
C HIS A 35 5.61 -14.97 -1.01
N THR A 36 5.04 -13.79 -0.85
CA THR A 36 3.66 -13.65 -0.36
C THR A 36 2.93 -12.56 -1.12
N ARG A 37 1.61 -12.65 -1.20
CA ARG A 37 0.73 -11.60 -1.72
C ARG A 37 -0.39 -11.31 -0.74
N VAL A 38 -0.82 -10.07 -0.69
CA VAL A 38 -2.09 -9.68 -0.07
C VAL A 38 -2.93 -8.93 -1.09
N TRP A 39 -4.22 -9.26 -1.10
CA TRP A 39 -5.26 -8.52 -1.78
C TRP A 39 -6.07 -7.79 -0.72
N VAL A 40 -6.14 -6.48 -0.83
CA VAL A 40 -6.97 -5.65 0.04
C VAL A 40 -8.09 -5.06 -0.82
N PRO A 41 -9.36 -5.47 -0.65
CA PRO A 41 -10.47 -4.92 -1.38
C PRO A 41 -10.46 -3.39 -1.33
N GLY A 42 -10.50 -2.75 -2.50
CA GLY A 42 -10.44 -1.29 -2.61
C GLY A 42 -11.74 -0.70 -3.13
N ALA A 43 -11.82 0.63 -3.16
CA ALA A 43 -13.03 1.37 -3.52
C ALA A 43 -14.25 1.00 -2.64
N THR A 44 -13.98 0.68 -1.37
CA THR A 44 -14.98 0.26 -0.37
C THR A 44 -14.64 0.85 1.00
N THR A 45 -15.43 0.55 2.02
CA THR A 45 -15.10 0.84 3.43
C THR A 45 -14.83 -0.44 4.20
N ASP A 46 -14.03 -0.36 5.26
CA ASP A 46 -13.66 -1.51 6.08
C ASP A 46 -14.86 -2.10 6.82
N SER A 47 -15.11 -3.40 6.59
CA SER A 47 -16.26 -4.15 7.09
C SER A 47 -16.28 -4.34 8.61
N LEU A 48 -15.17 -4.08 9.30
CA LEU A 48 -15.14 -4.05 10.77
C LEU A 48 -16.03 -2.93 11.34
N PHE A 49 -16.34 -1.91 10.54
CA PHE A 49 -17.15 -0.77 10.93
C PHE A 49 -18.45 -0.71 10.14
N SER A 50 -19.44 0.02 10.67
CA SER A 50 -20.67 0.28 9.93
C SER A 50 -20.38 1.12 8.68
N THR A 51 -20.92 0.68 7.54
CA THR A 51 -20.95 1.45 6.30
C THR A 51 -21.59 2.83 6.57
N PRO A 52 -20.92 3.94 6.20
CA PRO A 52 -21.49 5.27 6.34
C PRO A 52 -22.63 5.51 5.33
N ASP A 53 -23.57 6.39 5.66
CA ASP A 53 -24.63 6.78 4.73
C ASP A 53 -24.09 7.58 3.54
N GLN A 54 -23.00 8.30 3.70
CA GLN A 54 -22.39 9.14 2.67
C GLN A 54 -21.04 8.55 2.24
N PRO A 55 -20.65 8.68 0.95
CA PRO A 55 -19.29 8.37 0.54
C PRO A 55 -18.29 9.11 1.41
N THR A 56 -17.21 8.41 1.80
CA THR A 56 -16.11 9.05 2.52
C THR A 56 -15.42 10.09 1.63
N ASP A 57 -14.57 10.93 2.21
CA ASP A 57 -13.78 11.89 1.43
C ASP A 57 -12.87 11.20 0.39
N LEU A 58 -12.27 10.05 0.73
CA LEU A 58 -11.44 9.29 -0.20
C LEU A 58 -12.25 8.61 -1.31
N LEU A 59 -13.42 8.03 -1.00
CA LEU A 59 -14.31 7.47 -2.02
C LEU A 59 -14.93 8.55 -2.91
N THR A 60 -15.27 9.71 -2.34
CA THR A 60 -15.72 10.88 -3.10
C THR A 60 -14.67 11.28 -4.13
N MET A 61 -13.41 11.39 -3.73
CA MET A 61 -12.32 11.69 -4.66
C MET A 61 -12.17 10.62 -5.74
N GLN A 62 -12.30 9.33 -5.41
CA GLN A 62 -12.23 8.26 -6.40
C GLN A 62 -13.42 8.27 -7.37
N LEU A 63 -14.63 8.53 -6.89
CA LEU A 63 -15.82 8.66 -7.74
C LEU A 63 -15.66 9.81 -8.73
N GLU A 64 -15.30 11.00 -8.23
CA GLU A 64 -15.01 12.16 -9.07
C GLU A 64 -13.89 11.87 -10.07
N ALA A 65 -12.86 11.11 -9.65
CA ALA A 65 -11.73 10.73 -10.49
C ALA A 65 -12.17 9.99 -11.76
N PHE A 66 -13.17 9.13 -11.62
CA PHE A 66 -13.70 8.31 -12.71
C PHE A 66 -14.98 8.89 -13.32
N GLY A 67 -15.26 10.19 -13.08
CA GLY A 67 -16.40 10.91 -13.67
C GLY A 67 -17.76 10.51 -13.11
N LEU A 68 -17.80 9.90 -11.93
CA LEU A 68 -19.00 9.53 -11.21
C LEU A 68 -19.39 10.64 -10.22
N ASP A 69 -20.69 10.88 -10.08
CA ASP A 69 -21.23 11.88 -9.15
C ASP A 69 -21.41 11.27 -7.75
N PRO A 70 -20.64 11.70 -6.73
CA PRO A 70 -20.73 11.15 -5.38
C PRO A 70 -22.12 11.29 -4.74
N ALA A 71 -22.89 12.31 -5.11
CA ALA A 71 -24.23 12.52 -4.56
C ALA A 71 -25.20 11.38 -4.92
N GLN A 72 -24.91 10.59 -5.96
CA GLN A 72 -25.73 9.45 -6.37
C GLN A 72 -25.55 8.21 -5.47
N TYR A 73 -24.53 8.22 -4.61
CA TYR A 73 -24.16 7.10 -3.75
C TYR A 73 -24.52 7.33 -2.26
N GLU A 74 -25.27 8.38 -1.94
CA GLU A 74 -25.90 8.52 -0.63
C GLU A 74 -26.84 7.33 -0.35
N GLY A 75 -26.61 6.64 0.77
CA GLY A 75 -27.28 5.40 1.17
C GLY A 75 -26.87 4.17 0.37
N LYS A 76 -25.84 4.28 -0.48
CA LYS A 76 -25.40 3.23 -1.43
C LYS A 76 -23.88 3.11 -1.51
N VAL A 77 -23.19 3.35 -0.41
CA VAL A 77 -21.72 3.29 -0.36
C VAL A 77 -21.19 1.91 -0.79
N ASP A 78 -21.90 0.83 -0.47
CA ASP A 78 -21.52 -0.53 -0.89
C ASP A 78 -21.59 -0.75 -2.42
N GLU A 79 -22.30 0.11 -3.17
CA GLU A 79 -22.38 0.05 -4.64
C GLU A 79 -21.18 0.72 -5.34
N ILE A 80 -20.37 1.49 -4.60
CA ILE A 80 -19.27 2.31 -5.17
C ILE A 80 -18.21 1.45 -5.85
N GLN A 81 -17.78 0.35 -5.21
CA GLN A 81 -16.74 -0.53 -5.77
C GLN A 81 -17.14 -1.04 -7.17
N ALA A 82 -18.37 -1.55 -7.30
CA ALA A 82 -18.88 -2.05 -8.57
C ALA A 82 -18.97 -0.93 -9.62
N ALA A 83 -19.40 0.26 -9.24
CA ALA A 83 -19.47 1.41 -10.14
C ALA A 83 -18.09 1.85 -10.64
N ILE A 84 -17.09 1.90 -9.77
CA ILE A 84 -15.71 2.24 -10.14
C ILE A 84 -15.13 1.19 -11.10
N ARG A 85 -15.38 -0.11 -10.86
CA ARG A 85 -14.96 -1.17 -11.79
C ARG A 85 -15.54 -0.98 -13.18
N VAL A 86 -16.85 -0.69 -13.27
CA VAL A 86 -17.51 -0.40 -14.55
C VAL A 86 -16.89 0.82 -15.23
N ALA A 87 -16.68 1.92 -14.48
CA ALA A 87 -16.09 3.14 -15.03
C ALA A 87 -14.66 2.90 -15.56
N LYS A 88 -13.81 2.22 -14.79
CA LYS A 88 -12.45 1.83 -15.22
C LYS A 88 -12.46 0.91 -16.44
N ARG A 89 -13.41 -0.03 -16.53
CA ARG A 89 -13.52 -0.93 -17.68
C ARG A 89 -13.94 -0.17 -18.95
N GLU A 90 -14.82 0.82 -18.83
CA GLU A 90 -15.18 1.69 -19.96
C GLU A 90 -13.99 2.50 -20.48
N LEU A 91 -13.04 2.88 -19.61
CA LEU A 91 -11.81 3.56 -19.99
C LEU A 91 -10.87 2.72 -20.84
N GLU A 92 -11.01 1.38 -20.90
CA GLU A 92 -10.23 0.51 -21.79
C GLU A 92 -10.27 0.98 -23.25
N LYS A 93 -11.39 1.58 -23.68
CA LYS A 93 -11.58 2.11 -25.04
C LYS A 93 -10.58 3.20 -25.41
N THR A 94 -10.16 4.01 -24.44
CA THR A 94 -9.22 5.12 -24.61
C THR A 94 -7.86 4.82 -24.00
N GLU A 95 -7.82 3.93 -23.01
CA GLU A 95 -6.66 3.54 -22.22
C GLU A 95 -6.54 2.00 -22.20
N PRO A 96 -6.01 1.37 -23.27
CA PRO A 96 -6.08 -0.08 -23.46
C PRO A 96 -5.40 -0.92 -22.38
N TYR A 97 -4.59 -0.32 -21.50
CA TYR A 97 -3.92 -1.04 -20.43
C TYR A 97 -4.89 -1.57 -19.36
N TYR A 98 -6.07 -0.97 -19.19
CA TYR A 98 -7.10 -1.48 -18.28
C TYR A 98 -7.54 -2.90 -18.63
N GLY A 99 -7.53 -3.26 -19.93
CA GLY A 99 -7.86 -4.61 -20.40
C GLY A 99 -6.90 -5.71 -19.94
N ASN A 100 -5.75 -5.36 -19.37
CA ASN A 100 -4.79 -6.34 -18.82
C ASN A 100 -5.10 -6.79 -17.38
N PHE A 101 -6.09 -6.17 -16.72
CA PHE A 101 -6.38 -6.39 -15.30
C PHE A 101 -7.75 -7.06 -15.13
N THR A 102 -7.88 -7.96 -14.15
CA THR A 102 -9.21 -8.48 -13.73
C THR A 102 -10.04 -7.37 -13.06
N ASP A 103 -11.33 -7.62 -12.83
CA ASP A 103 -12.19 -6.64 -12.18
C ASP A 103 -11.76 -6.35 -10.73
N GLU A 104 -11.25 -7.34 -10.02
CA GLU A 104 -10.64 -7.17 -8.69
C GLU A 104 -9.39 -6.29 -8.78
N GLU A 105 -8.49 -6.59 -9.72
CA GLU A 105 -7.26 -5.80 -9.92
C GLU A 105 -7.52 -4.35 -10.35
N LEU A 106 -8.73 -4.02 -10.82
CA LEU A 106 -9.10 -2.64 -11.11
C LEU A 106 -9.27 -1.78 -9.85
N THR A 107 -9.69 -2.37 -8.73
CA THR A 107 -10.00 -1.61 -7.50
C THR A 107 -9.11 -1.96 -6.33
N ASP A 108 -8.68 -3.21 -6.24
CA ASP A 108 -8.07 -3.74 -5.04
C ASP A 108 -6.60 -3.32 -4.96
N VAL A 109 -6.12 -3.12 -3.73
CA VAL A 109 -4.71 -2.85 -3.49
C VAL A 109 -3.99 -4.19 -3.37
N ILE A 110 -3.12 -4.46 -4.35
CA ILE A 110 -2.36 -5.70 -4.39
C ILE A 110 -0.94 -5.41 -3.97
N GLN A 111 -0.49 -6.07 -2.90
CA GLN A 111 0.90 -6.00 -2.46
C GLN A 111 1.54 -7.38 -2.52
N THR A 112 2.67 -7.47 -3.21
CA THR A 112 3.48 -8.68 -3.34
C THR A 112 4.82 -8.46 -2.65
N ASN A 113 5.12 -9.29 -1.65
CA ASN A 113 6.44 -9.34 -1.03
C ASN A 113 7.27 -10.40 -1.76
N ILE A 114 8.29 -9.93 -2.48
CA ILE A 114 9.24 -10.74 -3.20
C ILE A 114 10.44 -10.96 -2.27
N PHE A 115 10.47 -12.15 -1.66
CA PHE A 115 11.62 -12.65 -0.91
C PHE A 115 12.94 -12.46 -1.70
N PRO A 116 14.03 -12.00 -1.06
CA PRO A 116 14.18 -11.79 0.37
C PRO A 116 14.06 -10.33 0.80
N ASN A 117 13.64 -9.36 -0.03
CA ASN A 117 13.64 -7.96 0.42
C ASN A 117 12.94 -6.93 -0.48
N ALA A 118 12.15 -7.35 -1.46
CA ALA A 118 11.43 -6.42 -2.32
C ALA A 118 9.92 -6.48 -2.04
N ILE A 119 9.26 -5.33 -2.15
CA ILE A 119 7.81 -5.19 -2.00
C ILE A 119 7.32 -4.44 -3.23
N VAL A 120 6.30 -4.98 -3.88
CA VAL A 120 5.65 -4.38 -5.03
C VAL A 120 4.18 -4.20 -4.71
N THR A 121 3.73 -2.96 -4.62
CA THR A 121 2.31 -2.63 -4.50
C THR A 121 1.86 -1.97 -5.79
N TYR A 122 0.72 -2.38 -6.34
CA TYR A 122 0.25 -1.79 -7.60
C TYR A 122 -1.28 -1.69 -7.67
N GLN A 123 -1.70 -0.76 -8.53
CA GLN A 123 -3.03 -0.60 -9.12
C GLN A 123 -2.80 -0.27 -10.61
N PRO A 124 -3.82 -0.26 -11.48
CA PRO A 124 -3.63 0.04 -12.90
C PRO A 124 -2.91 1.37 -13.16
N GLU A 125 -3.13 2.37 -12.30
CA GLU A 125 -2.60 3.73 -12.42
C GLU A 125 -1.28 3.95 -11.68
N MET A 126 -0.86 3.06 -10.78
CA MET A 126 0.34 3.29 -9.97
C MET A 126 1.07 1.99 -9.58
N LEU A 127 2.37 2.12 -9.37
CA LEU A 127 3.20 1.06 -8.81
C LEU A 127 4.19 1.65 -7.81
N TRP A 128 4.24 1.07 -6.62
CA TRP A 128 5.31 1.28 -5.66
C TRP A 128 6.22 0.07 -5.63
N PHE A 129 7.52 0.32 -5.81
CA PHE A 129 8.55 -0.66 -5.58
C PHE A 129 9.37 -0.22 -4.37
N MET A 130 9.42 -1.05 -3.34
CA MET A 130 10.23 -0.81 -2.16
C MET A 130 11.24 -1.92 -1.97
N ARG A 131 12.41 -1.57 -1.45
CA ARG A 131 13.46 -2.54 -1.14
C ARG A 131 14.12 -2.24 0.19
N LEU A 132 14.19 -3.24 1.06
CA LEU A 132 14.93 -3.17 2.31
C LEU A 132 16.33 -3.76 2.14
N ARG A 133 17.37 -2.97 2.44
CA ARG A 133 18.76 -3.44 2.37
C ARG A 133 19.36 -3.47 3.76
N PRO A 134 19.83 -4.62 4.28
CA PRO A 134 20.51 -4.65 5.57
C PRO A 134 21.76 -3.77 5.51
N HIS A 135 22.08 -3.12 6.63
CA HIS A 135 23.35 -2.42 6.75
C HIS A 135 24.51 -3.42 6.76
N ALA A 136 25.66 -3.04 6.19
CA ALA A 136 26.78 -3.96 5.96
C ALA A 136 27.39 -4.52 7.26
N THR A 137 27.28 -3.78 8.37
CA THR A 137 27.96 -4.13 9.63
C THR A 137 27.11 -3.96 10.88
N ASP A 138 25.91 -3.36 10.77
CA ASP A 138 25.05 -3.11 11.93
C ASP A 138 23.71 -3.81 11.71
N PRO A 139 23.43 -4.92 12.42
CA PRO A 139 22.19 -5.65 12.26
C PRO A 139 20.94 -4.84 12.69
N ASN A 140 21.12 -3.70 13.35
CA ASN A 140 20.03 -2.81 13.79
C ASN A 140 19.70 -1.71 12.79
N GLN A 141 20.39 -1.67 11.64
CA GLN A 141 20.20 -0.65 10.63
C GLN A 141 19.87 -1.28 9.28
N CYS A 142 19.07 -0.56 8.50
CA CYS A 142 18.79 -0.90 7.13
C CYS A 142 18.58 0.37 6.30
N TYR A 143 18.66 0.24 4.99
CA TYR A 143 18.23 1.26 4.04
C TYR A 143 16.90 0.83 3.43
N LEU A 144 15.98 1.79 3.28
CA LEU A 144 14.72 1.60 2.57
C LEU A 144 14.75 2.44 1.29
N ASP A 145 14.78 1.76 0.15
CA ASP A 145 14.61 2.42 -1.15
C ASP A 145 13.12 2.37 -1.51
N LYS A 146 12.53 3.49 -1.95
CA LYS A 146 11.17 3.54 -2.52
C LYS A 146 11.20 4.20 -3.90
N LEU A 147 10.56 3.56 -4.86
CA LEU A 147 10.30 4.10 -6.19
C LEU A 147 8.78 4.14 -6.38
N SER A 148 8.27 5.32 -6.71
CA SER A 148 6.87 5.52 -7.08
C SER A 148 6.76 5.77 -8.57
N PHE A 149 5.95 4.95 -9.23
CA PHE A 149 5.61 5.06 -10.64
C PHE A 149 4.14 5.43 -10.73
N GLU A 150 3.85 6.49 -11.47
CA GLU A 150 2.49 6.91 -11.74
C GLU A 150 2.26 6.85 -13.25
N ARG A 151 1.14 6.28 -13.63
CA ARG A 151 0.66 6.29 -15.00
C ARG A 151 -0.45 7.31 -15.08
N PHE A 152 -0.22 8.31 -15.92
CA PHE A 152 -1.21 9.33 -16.19
C PHE A 152 -1.99 8.96 -17.46
N PRO A 153 -3.31 9.15 -17.48
CA PRO A 153 -4.10 8.98 -18.69
C PRO A 153 -3.59 9.91 -19.80
N ASN A 154 -3.89 9.57 -21.05
CA ASN A 154 -3.43 10.32 -22.21
C ASN A 154 -4.10 11.69 -22.32
N SER A 155 -5.33 11.84 -21.81
CA SER A 155 -6.04 13.12 -21.82
C SER A 155 -5.59 13.99 -20.64
N GLU A 156 -5.30 15.28 -20.89
CA GLU A 156 -4.93 16.23 -19.83
C GLU A 156 -6.06 16.41 -18.80
N GLU A 157 -7.33 16.28 -19.22
CA GLU A 157 -8.51 16.41 -18.35
C GLU A 157 -8.59 15.30 -17.30
N GLN A 158 -8.22 14.05 -17.64
CA GLN A 158 -8.23 12.92 -16.69
C GLN A 158 -7.00 12.91 -15.75
N ARG A 159 -5.91 13.60 -16.10
CA ARG A 159 -4.69 13.66 -15.26
C ARG A 159 -4.92 14.37 -13.92
N PHE A 160 -5.91 15.25 -13.85
CA PHE A 160 -6.27 15.97 -12.63
C PHE A 160 -7.11 15.14 -11.66
N LEU A 161 -7.61 13.98 -12.12
CA LEU A 161 -8.69 13.24 -11.48
C LEU A 161 -8.18 12.00 -10.71
N GLU A 162 -7.27 11.20 -11.26
CA GLU A 162 -6.84 9.88 -10.72
C GLU A 162 -5.82 9.91 -9.57
N GLY A 163 -5.99 10.80 -8.60
CA GLY A 163 -5.05 10.93 -7.50
C GLY A 163 -5.42 10.13 -6.24
N THR A 164 -5.12 8.83 -6.17
CA THR A 164 -5.48 7.95 -5.03
C THR A 164 -4.57 8.03 -3.81
N ASP A 165 -3.81 9.12 -3.64
CA ASP A 165 -3.00 9.35 -2.44
C ASP A 165 -2.97 10.86 -2.17
N ASN A 166 -2.83 11.25 -0.90
CA ASN A 166 -2.78 12.63 -0.39
C ASN A 166 -1.63 13.47 -1.00
N LEU A 167 -0.92 12.94 -1.99
CA LEU A 167 0.05 13.62 -2.83
C LEU A 167 -0.50 14.81 -3.63
N LYS A 168 -1.71 15.34 -3.38
CA LYS A 168 -2.16 16.61 -3.97
C LYS A 168 -1.11 17.72 -3.74
N GLU A 169 -0.45 17.75 -2.58
CA GLU A 169 0.55 18.78 -2.28
C GLU A 169 1.87 18.63 -3.05
N LYS A 170 2.44 17.41 -3.22
CA LYS A 170 3.66 17.20 -4.02
C LYS A 170 3.41 17.01 -5.53
N ARG A 171 2.23 16.53 -5.95
CA ARG A 171 1.82 16.45 -7.36
C ARG A 171 1.68 17.83 -7.98
N SER A 172 1.21 18.82 -7.22
CA SER A 172 1.13 20.22 -7.68
C SER A 172 2.50 20.82 -8.04
N GLU A 173 3.58 20.42 -7.35
CA GLU A 173 4.94 20.95 -7.62
C GLU A 173 5.69 20.24 -8.76
N SER A 174 5.23 19.04 -9.14
CA SER A 174 5.85 18.18 -10.16
C SER A 174 5.00 18.03 -11.43
N ALA A 175 3.69 18.30 -11.35
CA ALA A 175 2.80 18.44 -12.49
C ALA A 175 3.31 19.57 -13.40
N GLY A 176 3.92 19.19 -14.53
CA GLY A 176 4.47 20.13 -15.52
C GLY A 176 6.00 20.22 -15.55
N LYS A 177 6.73 19.59 -14.64
CA LYS A 177 8.20 19.44 -14.78
C LYS A 177 8.48 18.18 -15.59
N SER A 178 8.67 18.34 -16.89
CA SER A 178 9.11 17.25 -17.76
C SER A 178 10.51 16.75 -17.32
N GLY A 179 10.60 15.57 -16.70
CA GLY A 179 11.87 14.96 -16.31
C GLY A 179 11.72 13.85 -15.27
N ARG A 180 12.69 12.94 -15.22
CA ARG A 180 12.83 12.00 -14.10
C ARG A 180 13.04 12.82 -12.81
N PRO A 181 12.32 12.56 -11.70
CA PRO A 181 12.56 13.27 -10.46
C PRO A 181 14.00 13.06 -9.97
N GLU A 182 14.53 14.07 -9.30
CA GLU A 182 15.81 13.97 -8.59
C GLU A 182 15.72 12.91 -7.49
N TRP A 183 16.84 12.27 -7.17
CA TRP A 183 16.89 11.32 -6.08
C TRP A 183 16.89 12.07 -4.74
N GLU A 184 15.91 11.75 -3.89
CA GLU A 184 15.89 12.19 -2.50
C GLU A 184 16.55 11.12 -1.61
N SER A 185 17.38 11.56 -0.66
CA SER A 185 17.98 10.71 0.38
C SER A 185 18.00 11.50 1.68
N PHE A 186 17.47 10.89 2.74
CA PHE A 186 17.29 11.50 4.05
C PHE A 186 17.33 10.42 5.12
N ASP A 187 17.52 10.83 6.37
CA ASP A 187 17.59 9.91 7.49
C ASP A 187 16.19 9.57 8.01
N TYR A 188 16.07 8.43 8.67
CA TYR A 188 14.88 8.01 9.41
C TYR A 188 14.34 9.14 10.33
N SER A 189 15.23 9.85 11.00
CA SER A 189 14.89 10.94 11.91
C SER A 189 14.24 12.13 11.21
N ASP A 190 14.53 12.37 9.92
CA ASP A 190 13.88 13.43 9.15
C ASP A 190 12.43 13.09 8.83
N VAL A 191 12.11 11.81 8.59
CA VAL A 191 10.72 11.35 8.46
C VAL A 191 9.96 11.53 9.77
N ILE A 192 10.54 11.07 10.88
CA ILE A 192 9.90 11.20 12.20
C ILE A 192 9.72 12.67 12.62
N ALA A 193 10.62 13.56 12.20
CA ALA A 193 10.51 14.99 12.44
C ALA A 193 9.57 15.72 11.44
N GLY A 194 8.99 15.01 10.47
CA GLY A 194 8.14 15.60 9.42
C GLY A 194 8.88 16.50 8.42
N LYS A 195 10.20 16.36 8.31
CA LYS A 195 11.05 17.11 7.37
C LYS A 195 11.17 16.43 6.01
N ALA A 196 10.96 15.12 5.96
CA ALA A 196 10.93 14.29 4.77
C ALA A 196 9.74 13.32 4.85
N THR A 197 9.35 12.74 3.72
CA THR A 197 8.23 11.80 3.65
C THR A 197 8.47 10.74 2.59
N MET A 198 8.12 9.50 2.91
CA MET A 198 8.04 8.38 1.97
C MET A 198 6.61 8.18 1.45
N THR A 199 5.60 8.50 2.26
CA THR A 199 4.16 8.71 2.04
C THR A 199 3.47 8.50 3.39
N ASP A 200 2.27 9.04 3.60
CA ASP A 200 1.57 8.98 4.91
C ASP A 200 1.57 7.58 5.55
N THR A 201 1.13 6.56 4.81
CA THR A 201 1.06 5.18 5.33
C THR A 201 2.44 4.62 5.67
N ILE A 202 3.46 4.89 4.84
CA ILE A 202 4.82 4.37 5.08
C ILE A 202 5.47 5.10 6.25
N ASP A 203 5.29 6.41 6.35
CA ASP A 203 5.85 7.20 7.45
C ASP A 203 5.25 6.76 8.79
N GLN A 204 3.96 6.38 8.79
CA GLN A 204 3.30 5.77 9.94
C GLN A 204 3.92 4.42 10.32
N ASP A 205 4.16 3.51 9.36
CA ASP A 205 4.86 2.24 9.61
C ASP A 205 6.28 2.46 10.16
N LEU A 206 7.02 3.40 9.55
CA LEU A 206 8.36 3.78 9.99
C LEU A 206 8.36 4.26 11.45
N SER A 207 7.31 4.97 11.88
CA SER A 207 7.20 5.44 13.27
C SER A 207 7.17 4.32 14.33
N LEU A 208 6.76 3.10 13.94
CA LEU A 208 6.73 1.94 14.83
C LEU A 208 7.98 1.08 14.77
N LEU A 209 8.73 1.09 13.66
CA LEU A 209 9.91 0.23 13.47
C LEU A 209 10.94 0.34 14.59
N ALA A 210 11.31 1.57 14.97
CA ALA A 210 12.31 1.79 16.02
C ALA A 210 11.81 1.28 17.38
N HIS A 211 10.52 1.45 17.68
CA HIS A 211 9.91 0.96 18.92
C HIS A 211 9.86 -0.58 18.95
N ALA A 212 9.46 -1.21 17.85
CA ALA A 212 9.47 -2.67 17.73
C ALA A 212 10.88 -3.24 17.91
N GLN A 213 11.89 -2.63 17.28
CA GLN A 213 13.29 -3.04 17.42
C GLN A 213 13.79 -2.89 18.86
N GLN A 214 13.46 -1.78 19.54
CA GLN A 214 13.80 -1.59 20.95
C GLN A 214 13.15 -2.66 21.84
N GLY A 215 11.89 -3.02 21.58
CA GLY A 215 11.21 -4.10 22.28
C GLY A 215 11.90 -5.46 22.10
N MET A 216 12.35 -5.76 20.87
CA MET A 216 13.09 -7.00 20.56
C MET A 216 14.46 -7.07 21.25
N HIS A 217 15.06 -5.95 21.63
CA HIS A 217 16.31 -5.90 22.41
C HIS A 217 16.12 -6.02 23.93
N SER A 218 14.88 -6.04 24.42
CA SER A 218 14.60 -6.19 25.84
C SER A 218 15.03 -7.56 26.34
N GLU A 219 15.70 -7.63 27.50
CA GLU A 219 16.03 -8.90 28.17
C GLU A 219 14.78 -9.75 28.47
N GLY A 220 13.63 -9.12 28.61
CA GLY A 220 12.35 -9.79 28.85
C GLY A 220 11.68 -10.34 27.59
N PHE A 221 12.18 -10.01 26.40
CA PHE A 221 11.62 -10.51 25.15
C PHE A 221 12.08 -11.96 24.92
N GLN A 222 11.13 -12.88 24.73
CA GLN A 222 11.39 -14.31 24.55
C GLN A 222 11.01 -14.82 23.15
N GLY A 223 10.47 -13.95 22.29
CA GLY A 223 9.96 -14.30 20.96
C GLY A 223 8.54 -13.80 20.71
N CYS A 224 8.11 -13.88 19.45
CA CYS A 224 6.77 -13.51 19.01
C CYS A 224 5.82 -14.72 19.03
N TRP A 225 4.55 -14.46 19.33
CA TRP A 225 3.46 -15.40 19.12
C TRP A 225 2.61 -14.87 17.97
N LEU A 226 2.68 -15.54 16.82
CA LEU A 226 1.96 -15.14 15.63
C LEU A 226 0.58 -15.80 15.59
N ASN A 227 -0.41 -15.08 15.10
CA ASN A 227 -1.75 -15.61 14.87
C ASN A 227 -1.98 -15.97 13.38
N GLU A 228 -3.19 -16.40 13.05
CA GLU A 228 -3.57 -16.81 11.70
C GLU A 228 -3.52 -15.70 10.64
N ILE A 229 -3.75 -14.44 11.03
CA ILE A 229 -3.69 -13.28 10.11
C ILE A 229 -2.24 -12.83 9.85
N GLU A 230 -1.26 -13.39 10.56
CA GLU A 230 0.18 -13.15 10.40
C GLU A 230 0.88 -14.27 9.61
N CYS A 231 0.12 -15.09 8.88
CA CYS A 231 0.65 -16.24 8.13
C CYS A 231 1.80 -15.87 7.17
N ARG A 232 1.76 -14.66 6.58
CA ARG A 232 2.82 -14.15 5.69
C ARG A 232 4.14 -13.91 6.44
N VAL A 233 4.07 -13.47 7.70
CA VAL A 233 5.25 -13.29 8.56
C VAL A 233 5.85 -14.66 8.88
N SER A 234 5.03 -15.62 9.32
CA SER A 234 5.48 -16.99 9.59
C SER A 234 6.14 -17.62 8.36
N HIS A 235 5.48 -17.55 7.21
CA HIS A 235 5.97 -18.09 5.93
C HIS A 235 7.32 -17.49 5.52
N PHE A 236 7.47 -16.18 5.66
CA PHE A 236 8.75 -15.50 5.41
C PHE A 236 9.87 -16.04 6.30
N HIS A 237 9.62 -16.18 7.61
CA HIS A 237 10.61 -16.63 8.57
C HIS A 237 10.97 -18.11 8.41
N GLU A 238 10.02 -18.96 8.03
CA GLU A 238 10.27 -20.37 7.71
C GLU A 238 11.19 -20.52 6.50
N GLU A 239 10.98 -19.73 5.43
CA GLU A 239 11.87 -19.75 4.27
C GLU A 239 13.25 -19.17 4.61
N LEU A 240 13.30 -18.07 5.37
CA LEU A 240 14.57 -17.49 5.82
C LEU A 240 15.40 -18.50 6.62
N GLU A 241 14.78 -19.19 7.59
CA GLU A 241 15.44 -20.24 8.38
C GLU A 241 15.94 -21.38 7.47
N ARG A 242 15.13 -21.82 6.51
CA ARG A 242 15.52 -22.85 5.55
C ARG A 242 16.74 -22.44 4.72
N GLN A 243 16.81 -21.20 4.25
CA GLN A 243 17.94 -20.70 3.46
C GLN A 243 19.21 -20.52 4.30
N VAL A 244 19.07 -20.11 5.56
CA VAL A 244 20.21 -19.95 6.48
C VAL A 244 20.77 -21.31 6.89
N THR A 245 19.90 -22.28 7.20
CA THR A 245 20.33 -23.61 7.68
C THR A 245 20.75 -24.56 6.57
N ALA A 246 20.24 -24.42 5.35
CA ALA A 246 20.68 -25.21 4.20
C ALA A 246 22.04 -24.78 3.63
N GLY A 247 22.57 -23.64 4.09
CA GLY A 247 23.88 -23.11 3.70
C GLY A 247 25.07 -23.67 4.47
N ASP A 248 24.82 -24.48 5.52
CA ASP A 248 25.81 -25.21 6.33
C ASP A 248 25.93 -26.69 5.91
#